data_AF-A0A7R9L4Y6-F1
#
_entry.id   AF-A0A7R9L4Y6-F1
#
_cell.length_a   1.000
_cell.length_b   1.000
_cell.length_c   1.000
_cell.angle_alpha   90.00
_cell.angle_beta   90.00
_cell.angle_gamma   90.00
#
_symmetry.space_group_name_H-M   'P 1'
#
loop_
_entity.id
_entity.type
_entity.pdbx_description
1 polymer ?
#
loop_
_entity_poly.entity_id
_entity_poly.type
_entity_poly.pdbx_seq_one_letter_code
_entity_poly.pdbx_strand_id
1 'polypeptide(L)'
;MTTQSTNYYENSQDFLDDVQYSKHGVKKYEWIFGEGYLSTGGLETTKEIIPLLELKKGQRVLDVGCGLGGHDFFMAENYGV
;
A
#
# COMPACT_ATOMS: atom_id res chain seq x y z
N MET A 1 6.33 43.22 0.86
CA MET A 1 5.33 42.18 1.17
C MET A 1 5.52 41.08 0.14
N THR A 2 6.27 40.03 0.52
CA THR A 2 6.60 38.91 -0.37
C THR A 2 5.43 37.94 -0.40
N THR A 3 4.92 37.69 -1.60
CA THR A 3 3.95 36.65 -1.93
C THR A 3 4.56 35.28 -1.61
N GLN A 4 4.00 34.58 -0.62
CA GLN A 4 4.30 33.16 -0.41
C GLN A 4 3.66 32.36 -1.56
N SER A 5 4.49 31.81 -2.43
CA SER A 5 4.09 30.89 -3.48
C SER A 5 3.63 29.58 -2.85
N THR A 6 2.34 29.32 -2.93
CA THR A 6 1.71 28.03 -2.67
C THR A 6 2.23 26.99 -3.67
N ASN A 7 3.21 26.18 -3.28
CA ASN A 7 3.48 24.79 -3.69
C ASN A 7 4.96 24.46 -3.45
N TYR A 8 5.24 23.75 -2.35
CA TYR A 8 6.59 23.26 -2.03
C TYR A 8 7.00 22.04 -2.89
N TYR A 9 6.05 21.42 -3.59
CA TYR A 9 6.24 20.25 -4.43
C TYR A 9 5.66 20.51 -5.82
N GLU A 10 6.41 20.15 -6.86
CA GLU A 10 6.04 20.41 -8.26
C GLU A 10 4.94 19.44 -8.75
N ASN A 11 4.87 18.22 -8.19
CA ASN A 11 3.79 17.28 -8.45
C ASN A 11 3.44 16.41 -7.22
N SER A 12 2.29 15.72 -7.28
CA SER A 12 1.81 14.88 -6.18
C SER A 12 2.71 13.68 -5.89
N GLN A 13 3.43 13.15 -6.88
CA GLN A 13 4.35 12.03 -6.68
C GLN A 13 5.54 12.45 -5.82
N ASP A 14 6.11 13.64 -6.04
CA ASP A 14 7.23 14.14 -5.24
C ASP A 14 6.84 14.26 -3.75
N PHE A 15 5.64 14.76 -3.46
CA PHE A 15 5.13 14.81 -2.09
C PHE A 15 4.98 13.40 -1.48
N LEU A 16 4.48 12.44 -2.26
CA LEU A 16 4.34 11.07 -1.80
C LEU A 16 5.72 10.44 -1.53
N ASP A 17 6.68 10.59 -2.44
CA ASP A 17 7.98 9.95 -2.36
C ASP A 17 8.91 10.58 -1.31
N ASP A 18 8.83 11.90 -1.11
CA ASP A 18 9.73 12.60 -0.19
C ASP A 18 9.13 12.81 1.22
N VAL A 19 7.80 12.73 1.36
CA VAL A 19 7.13 13.00 2.64
C VAL A 19 6.44 11.75 3.18
N GLN A 20 5.31 11.37 2.61
CA GLN A 20 4.42 10.36 3.20
C GLN A 20 4.98 8.93 3.08
N TYR A 21 5.49 8.59 1.91
CA TYR A 21 6.07 7.29 1.56
C TYR A 21 7.58 7.39 1.31
N SER A 22 8.24 8.32 1.99
CA SER A 22 9.70 8.32 2.08
C SER A 22 10.22 6.96 2.52
N LYS A 23 11.44 6.61 2.11
CA LYS A 23 12.05 5.32 2.45
C LYS A 23 12.05 5.03 3.95
N HIS A 24 12.22 6.06 4.78
CA HIS A 24 12.12 5.92 6.24
C HIS A 24 10.66 5.75 6.70
N GLY A 25 9.72 6.50 6.11
CA GLY A 25 8.28 6.37 6.36
C GLY A 25 7.76 4.98 6.03
N VAL A 26 8.09 4.44 4.86
CA VAL A 26 7.73 3.08 4.41
C VAL A 26 8.23 2.04 5.41
N LYS A 27 9.51 2.08 5.79
CA LYS A 27 10.07 1.15 6.79
C LYS A 27 9.40 1.27 8.16
N LYS A 28 9.03 2.49 8.56
CA LYS A 28 8.32 2.72 9.81
C LYS A 28 6.92 2.11 9.77
N TYR A 29 6.19 2.27 8.66
CA TYR A 29 4.88 1.64 8.49
C TYR A 29 4.96 0.12 8.45
N GLU A 30 5.91 -0.44 7.70
CA GLU A 30 6.16 -1.88 7.68
C GLU A 30 6.50 -2.43 9.07
N TRP A 31 7.29 -1.69 9.87
CA TRP A 31 7.55 -2.06 11.26
C TRP A 31 6.30 -2.03 12.15
N ILE A 32 5.36 -1.11 11.92
CA ILE A 32 4.11 -0.99 12.70
C ILE A 32 3.07 -2.04 12.27
N PHE A 33 2.88 -2.21 10.96
CA PHE A 33 1.78 -3.02 10.41
C PHE A 33 2.18 -4.45 10.07
N GLY A 34 3.49 -4.73 9.97
CA GLY A 34 4.03 -6.03 9.60
C GLY A 34 4.66 -6.04 8.20
N GLU A 35 5.53 -7.02 8.00
CA GLU A 35 6.27 -7.22 6.74
C GLU A 35 5.33 -7.24 5.53
N GLY A 36 5.67 -6.45 4.50
CA GLY A 36 4.86 -6.35 3.28
C GLY A 36 3.62 -5.43 3.39
N TYR A 37 3.38 -4.75 4.52
CA TYR A 37 2.19 -3.92 4.71
C TYR A 37 2.50 -2.47 5.06
N LEU A 38 1.82 -1.56 4.36
CA LEU A 38 1.76 -0.12 4.69
C LEU A 38 0.38 0.29 5.22
N SER A 39 -0.55 -0.67 5.31
CA SER A 39 -1.95 -0.46 5.64
C SER A 39 -2.32 -1.07 6.98
N THR A 40 -3.30 -0.46 7.64
CA THR A 40 -3.80 -0.86 8.96
C THR A 40 -4.15 -2.35 9.04
N GLY A 41 -3.74 -2.99 10.13
CA GLY A 41 -4.08 -4.38 10.45
C GLY A 41 -3.26 -5.45 9.72
N GLY A 42 -2.47 -5.08 8.71
CA GLY A 42 -1.51 -5.95 8.04
C GLY A 42 -2.11 -7.28 7.57
N LEU A 43 -1.39 -8.38 7.85
CA LEU A 43 -1.80 -9.72 7.47
C LEU A 43 -3.13 -10.15 8.11
N GLU A 44 -3.41 -9.74 9.34
CA GLU A 44 -4.61 -10.19 10.05
C GLU A 44 -5.88 -9.65 9.37
N THR A 45 -5.91 -8.35 9.04
CA THR A 45 -7.02 -7.78 8.25
C THR A 45 -7.07 -8.36 6.83
N THR A 46 -5.93 -8.69 6.23
CA THR A 46 -5.89 -9.36 4.92
C THR A 46 -6.59 -10.72 4.97
N LYS A 47 -6.35 -11.53 6.01
CA LYS A 47 -7.01 -12.83 6.22
C LYS A 47 -8.52 -12.70 6.48
N GLU A 48 -8.98 -11.57 7.01
CA GLU A 48 -10.41 -11.33 7.24
C GLU A 48 -11.13 -10.88 5.96
N ILE A 49 -10.51 -9.98 5.18
CA ILE A 49 -11.19 -9.31 4.05
C ILE A 49 -11.08 -10.10 2.76
N ILE A 50 -9.90 -10.64 2.41
CA ILE A 50 -9.70 -11.33 1.13
C ILE A 50 -10.67 -12.51 0.92
N PRO A 51 -11.00 -13.34 1.94
CA PRO A 51 -12.00 -14.40 1.76
C PRO A 51 -13.39 -13.90 1.34
N LEU A 52 -13.76 -12.66 1.68
CA LEU A 52 -15.05 -12.07 1.32
C LEU A 52 -15.18 -11.78 -0.19
N LEU A 53 -14.06 -11.74 -0.91
CA LEU A 53 -14.03 -11.52 -2.35
C LEU A 53 -14.37 -12.78 -3.16
N GLU A 54 -14.41 -13.96 -2.52
CA GLU A 54 -14.73 -15.25 -3.14
C GLU A 54 -13.91 -15.54 -4.42
N LEU A 55 -12.63 -15.15 -4.39
CA LEU A 55 -11.71 -15.26 -5.53
C LEU A 55 -11.55 -16.71 -5.99
N LYS A 56 -11.47 -16.89 -7.30
CA LYS A 56 -11.28 -18.17 -7.97
C LYS A 56 -9.99 -18.15 -8.77
N LYS A 57 -9.26 -19.26 -8.70
CA LYS A 57 -8.01 -19.45 -9.44
C LYS A 57 -8.15 -19.07 -10.91
N GLY A 58 -7.18 -18.29 -11.42
CA GLY A 58 -7.13 -17.82 -12.79
C GLY A 58 -7.96 -16.57 -13.09
N GLN A 59 -8.69 -16.02 -12.10
CA GLN A 59 -9.20 -14.66 -12.21
C GLN A 59 -8.05 -13.64 -12.20
N ARG A 60 -8.32 -12.45 -12.73
CA ARG A 60 -7.35 -11.34 -12.72
C ARG A 60 -7.83 -10.28 -11.75
N VAL A 61 -6.95 -9.87 -10.85
CA VAL A 61 -7.21 -8.81 -9.87
C VAL A 61 -6.39 -7.57 -10.25
N LEU A 62 -6.99 -6.39 -10.07
CA LEU A 62 -6.28 -5.11 -10.10
C LEU A 62 -6.27 -4.58 -8.67
N ASP A 63 -5.08 -4.41 -8.11
CA ASP A 63 -4.91 -3.68 -6.86
C ASP A 63 -4.40 -2.25 -7.14
N VAL A 64 -5.11 -1.25 -6.61
CA VAL A 64 -4.82 0.17 -6.84
C VAL A 64 -4.18 0.74 -5.59
N GLY A 65 -2.87 0.95 -5.65
CA GLY A 65 -2.07 1.38 -4.51
C GLY A 65 -1.44 0.22 -3.73
N CYS A 66 -0.89 -0.76 -4.45
CA CYS A 66 -0.36 -2.01 -3.90
C CYS A 66 0.77 -1.86 -2.87
N GLY A 67 1.43 -0.70 -2.84
CA GLY A 67 2.46 -0.41 -1.85
C GLY A 67 3.57 -1.46 -1.88
N LEU A 68 3.72 -2.22 -0.78
CA LEU A 68 4.71 -3.29 -0.66
C LEU A 68 4.20 -4.66 -1.17
N GLY A 69 2.91 -4.79 -1.50
CA GLY A 69 2.35 -5.98 -2.14
C GLY A 69 1.92 -7.12 -1.19
N GLY A 70 1.88 -6.92 0.13
CA GLY A 70 1.53 -7.99 1.08
C GLY A 70 0.18 -8.67 0.81
N HIS A 71 -0.83 -7.90 0.40
CA HIS A 71 -2.13 -8.45 -0.03
C HIS A 71 -2.04 -9.17 -1.38
N ASP A 72 -1.23 -8.69 -2.32
CA ASP A 72 -1.03 -9.31 -3.64
C ASP A 72 -0.38 -10.68 -3.50
N PHE A 73 0.71 -10.78 -2.73
CA PHE A 73 1.36 -12.05 -2.45
C PHE A 73 0.41 -13.02 -1.74
N PHE A 74 -0.36 -12.53 -0.75
CA PHE A 74 -1.36 -13.35 -0.08
C PHE A 74 -2.43 -13.88 -1.06
N MET A 75 -2.95 -13.03 -1.95
CA MET A 75 -3.93 -13.44 -2.96
C MET A 75 -3.35 -14.47 -3.94
N ALA A 76 -2.14 -14.23 -4.47
CA ALA A 76 -1.49 -15.11 -5.42
C ALA A 76 -1.22 -16.51 -4.81
N GLU A 77 -0.70 -16.55 -3.57
CA GLU A 77 -0.37 -17.80 -2.88
C GLU A 77 -1.61 -18.61 -2.49
N ASN A 78 -2.67 -17.96 -2.00
CA ASN A 78 -3.82 -18.64 -1.40
C ASN A 78 -4.98 -18.87 -2.39
N TYR A 79 -5.11 -18.03 -3.43
CA TYR A 79 -6.24 -18.07 -4.37
C TYR A 79 -5.82 -18.31 -5.82
N GLY A 80 -4.53 -18.18 -6.14
CA GLY A 80 -4.01 -18.42 -7.50
C GLY A 80 -4.57 -17.42 -8.52
N VAL A 81 -4.71 -16.17 -8.11
CA VAL A 81 -5.07 -15.00 -8.94
C VAL A 81 -3.86 -14.14 -9.23
#